data_AF-A0A8C4UH11-F1
#
_entry.id   AF-A0A8C4UH11-F1
#
_cell.length_a   1.000
_cell.length_b   1.000
_cell.length_c   1.000
_cell.angle_alpha   90.00
_cell.angle_beta   90.00
_cell.angle_gamma   90.00
#
_symmetry.space_group_name_H-M   'P 1'
#
loop_
_entity.id
_entity.type
_entity.pdbx_description
1 polymer ?
#
loop_
_entity_poly.entity_id
_entity_poly.type
_entity_poly.pdbx_seq_one_letter_code
_entity_poly.pdbx_strand_id
1 'polypeptide(L)'
;LDKIFPFFHGKITKRACEDLLTKNGRNGSYLIRESESVEGALCLYLIYTYRIFRDCKQTLFLLSLQTSEGVPERRFRTLKDLIYTYEKPNQGLITNLRYPLKKPNTSRRNLGFNQLVVCCD
;
A
#
# COMPACT_ATOMS: atom_id res chain seq x y z
N LEU A 1 -17.56 -21.67 -1.14
CA LEU A 1 -16.59 -20.84 -0.40
C LEU A 1 -17.25 -19.59 0.19
N ASP A 2 -18.16 -18.95 -0.54
CA ASP A 2 -18.82 -17.67 -0.15
C ASP A 2 -19.54 -17.65 1.19
N LYS A 3 -20.02 -18.81 1.68
CA LYS A 3 -20.72 -18.91 2.98
C LYS A 3 -19.83 -19.38 4.13
N ILE A 4 -18.58 -19.77 3.86
CA ILE A 4 -17.68 -20.39 4.84
C ILE A 4 -16.62 -19.39 5.32
N PHE A 5 -16.16 -18.50 4.45
CA PHE A 5 -15.12 -17.54 4.77
C PHE A 5 -15.63 -16.10 4.59
N PRO A 6 -15.76 -15.31 5.68
CA PRO A 6 -16.29 -13.94 5.60
C PRO A 6 -15.37 -12.97 4.84
N PHE A 7 -14.13 -13.37 4.56
CA PHE A 7 -13.13 -12.61 3.80
C PHE A 7 -13.01 -13.06 2.34
N PHE A 8 -13.83 -14.02 1.89
CA PHE A 8 -13.92 -14.42 0.49
C PHE A 8 -15.08 -13.70 -0.19
N HIS A 9 -14.77 -12.98 -1.27
CA HIS A 9 -15.73 -12.12 -1.98
C HIS A 9 -16.18 -12.69 -3.32
N GLY A 10 -15.80 -13.93 -3.66
CA GLY A 10 -16.17 -14.56 -4.93
C GLY A 10 -15.64 -13.80 -6.15
N LYS A 11 -16.47 -13.73 -7.21
CA LYS A 11 -16.15 -13.10 -8.50
C LYS A 11 -16.35 -11.59 -8.50
N ILE A 12 -15.61 -10.86 -7.65
CA ILE A 12 -15.49 -9.40 -7.75
C ILE A 12 -14.35 -9.01 -8.70
N THR A 13 -14.48 -7.89 -9.38
CA THR A 13 -13.41 -7.37 -10.26
C THR A 13 -12.23 -6.84 -9.44
N LYS A 14 -11.04 -6.82 -10.03
CA LYS A 14 -9.84 -6.19 -9.44
C LYS A 14 -10.12 -4.77 -8.96
N ARG A 15 -10.80 -3.97 -9.78
CA ARG A 15 -11.16 -2.59 -9.44
C ARG A 15 -12.13 -2.51 -8.26
N ALA A 16 -13.13 -3.39 -8.19
CA ALA A 16 -14.05 -3.45 -7.06
C ALA A 16 -13.34 -3.83 -5.76
N CYS A 17 -12.38 -4.77 -5.83
CA CYS A 17 -11.52 -5.12 -4.72
C CYS A 17 -10.68 -3.93 -4.24
N GLU A 18 -10.00 -3.23 -5.15
CA GLU A 18 -9.20 -2.02 -4.86
C GLU A 18 -10.06 -0.92 -4.23
N ASP A 19 -11.28 -0.70 -4.72
CA ASP A 19 -12.22 0.28 -4.17
C ASP A 19 -12.69 -0.08 -2.76
N LEU A 20 -13.00 -1.36 -2.50
CA LEU A 20 -13.41 -1.85 -1.18
C LEU A 20 -12.29 -1.64 -0.15
N LEU A 21 -11.09 -2.05 -0.53
CA LEU A 21 -9.89 -1.89 0.27
C LEU A 21 -9.57 -0.40 0.49
N THR A 22 -9.67 0.45 -0.52
CA THR A 22 -9.38 1.89 -0.37
C THR A 22 -10.42 2.61 0.48
N LYS A 23 -11.71 2.28 0.35
CA LYS A 23 -12.79 2.96 1.08
C LYS A 23 -12.89 2.52 2.54
N ASN A 24 -12.73 1.22 2.80
CA ASN A 24 -13.01 0.62 4.10
C ASN A 24 -11.78 0.02 4.79
N GLY A 25 -10.70 -0.18 4.04
CA GLY A 25 -9.51 -0.86 4.52
C GLY A 25 -8.68 0.00 5.46
N ARG A 26 -8.05 -0.68 6.41
CA ARG A 26 -7.03 -0.14 7.32
C ARG A 26 -5.74 -0.92 7.08
N ASN A 27 -4.66 -0.52 7.75
CA ASN A 27 -3.40 -1.26 7.68
C ASN A 27 -3.63 -2.72 8.10
N GLY A 28 -3.25 -3.67 7.24
CA GLY A 28 -3.48 -5.10 7.44
C GLY A 28 -4.83 -5.63 6.97
N SER A 29 -5.71 -4.80 6.42
CA SER A 29 -6.96 -5.28 5.80
C SER A 29 -6.66 -6.11 4.55
N TYR A 30 -7.31 -7.26 4.45
CA TYR A 30 -7.16 -8.18 3.33
C TYR A 30 -8.52 -8.73 2.87
N LEU A 31 -8.54 -9.27 1.65
CA LEU A 31 -9.65 -10.08 1.15
C LEU A 31 -9.14 -11.06 0.08
N ILE A 32 -9.94 -12.09 -0.18
CA ILE A 32 -9.68 -13.08 -1.24
C ILE A 32 -10.80 -12.99 -2.27
N ARG A 33 -10.45 -13.03 -3.55
CA ARG A 33 -11.39 -13.09 -4.68
C ARG A 33 -10.98 -14.18 -5.66
N GLU A 34 -11.88 -14.55 -6.57
CA GLU A 34 -11.52 -15.35 -7.73
C GLU A 34 -10.73 -14.53 -8.74
N SER A 35 -9.78 -15.17 -9.44
CA SER A 35 -9.02 -14.53 -10.51
C SER A 35 -9.90 -14.26 -11.74
N GLU A 36 -9.69 -13.10 -12.36
CA GLU A 36 -10.37 -12.75 -13.61
C GLU A 36 -9.64 -13.31 -14.84
N SER A 37 -8.34 -13.61 -14.69
CA SER A 37 -7.45 -14.02 -15.79
C SER A 37 -7.21 -15.53 -15.83
N VAL A 38 -7.33 -16.22 -14.69
CA VAL A 38 -7.05 -17.66 -14.57
C VAL A 38 -8.23 -18.37 -13.90
N GLU A 39 -8.93 -19.20 -14.65
CA GLU A 39 -10.07 -19.96 -14.14
C GLU A 39 -9.65 -20.90 -13.00
N GLY A 40 -10.41 -20.89 -11.90
CA GLY A 40 -10.15 -21.71 -10.71
C GLY A 40 -9.06 -21.16 -9.77
N ALA A 41 -8.36 -20.08 -10.14
CA ALA A 41 -7.38 -19.44 -9.27
C ALA A 41 -8.02 -18.42 -8.31
N LEU A 42 -7.37 -18.23 -7.15
CA LEU A 42 -7.75 -17.24 -6.14
C LEU A 42 -6.67 -16.16 -6.03
N CYS A 43 -7.10 -14.90 -5.91
CA CYS A 43 -6.22 -13.75 -5.69
C CYS A 43 -6.37 -13.22 -4.26
N LEU A 44 -5.26 -12.99 -3.57
CA LEU A 44 -5.19 -12.36 -2.25
C LEU A 44 -4.78 -10.90 -2.38
N TYR A 45 -5.57 -9.99 -1.82
CA TYR A 45 -5.28 -8.56 -1.75
C TYR A 45 -5.11 -8.10 -0.32
N LEU A 46 -4.14 -7.23 -0.06
CA LEU A 46 -3.75 -6.80 1.28
C LEU A 46 -3.24 -5.35 1.25
N ILE A 47 -3.76 -4.49 2.14
CA ILE A 47 -3.31 -3.11 2.27
C ILE A 47 -2.24 -2.98 3.34
N TYR A 48 -1.12 -2.36 2.97
CA TYR A 48 -0.16 -1.82 3.91
C TYR A 48 -0.03 -0.31 3.77
N THR A 49 -0.30 0.40 4.86
CA THR A 49 -0.13 1.84 4.93
C THR A 49 1.15 2.16 5.71
N TYR A 50 2.16 2.61 4.99
CA TYR A 50 3.38 3.12 5.59
C TYR A 50 3.21 4.62 5.87
N ARG A 51 3.37 5.02 7.14
CA ARG A 51 3.28 6.43 7.54
C ARG A 51 4.63 7.08 7.48
N ILE A 52 4.63 8.35 7.12
CA ILE A 52 5.81 9.19 6.98
C ILE A 52 5.71 10.26 8.06
N PHE A 53 6.70 10.32 8.95
CA PHE A 53 6.77 11.35 9.99
C PHE A 53 7.75 12.46 9.59
N ARG A 54 7.69 13.59 10.30
CA ARG A 54 8.69 14.66 10.26
C ARG A 54 9.23 14.84 11.67
N ASP A 55 10.54 14.95 11.82
CA ASP A 55 11.14 15.21 13.13
C ASP A 55 10.83 16.66 13.57
N CYS A 56 10.63 16.85 14.87
CA CYS A 56 10.31 18.14 15.50
C CYS A 56 11.49 19.13 15.47
N LYS A 57 12.68 18.70 15.07
CA LYS A 57 13.87 19.56 14.89
C LYS A 57 14.10 19.99 13.43
N GLN A 58 13.11 20.63 12.80
CA GLN A 58 13.10 21.47 11.57
C GLN A 58 14.21 21.39 10.48
N THR A 59 15.06 20.37 10.42
CA THR A 59 16.21 20.25 9.49
C THR A 59 16.27 18.88 8.80
N LEU A 60 15.57 17.87 9.35
CA LEU A 60 15.59 16.50 8.86
C LEU A 60 14.16 15.97 8.75
N PHE A 61 13.68 15.79 7.52
CA PHE A 61 12.43 15.11 7.22
C PHE A 61 12.60 13.63 7.50
N LEU A 62 12.62 13.23 8.77
CA LEU A 62 12.77 11.83 9.13
C LEU A 62 11.49 11.05 8.86
N LEU A 63 11.37 10.53 7.65
CA LEU A 63 10.32 9.62 7.27
C LEU A 63 10.63 8.22 7.84
N SER A 64 10.09 7.88 9.01
CA SER A 64 10.18 6.50 9.53
C SER A 64 8.98 5.68 9.06
N LEU A 65 9.25 4.65 8.27
CA LEU A 65 8.24 3.64 7.95
C LEU A 65 8.30 2.56 9.03
N GLN A 66 7.16 2.28 9.65
CA GLN A 66 7.05 1.16 10.58
C GLN A 66 7.17 -0.13 9.77
N THR A 67 8.35 -0.72 9.83
CA THR A 67 8.76 -1.92 9.11
C THR A 67 8.58 -3.15 10.03
N SER A 68 8.78 -4.35 9.50
CA SER A 68 8.72 -5.58 10.31
C SER A 68 9.69 -5.51 11.50
N GLU A 69 9.37 -6.19 12.61
CA GLU A 69 10.27 -6.25 13.77
C GLU A 69 11.69 -6.66 13.35
N GLY A 70 12.69 -5.98 13.93
CA GLY A 70 14.11 -6.23 13.63
C GLY A 70 14.71 -5.38 12.50
N VAL A 71 13.90 -4.57 11.78
CA VAL A 71 14.44 -3.63 10.79
C VAL A 71 14.82 -2.30 11.47
N PRO A 72 16.07 -1.83 11.34
CA PRO A 72 16.49 -0.56 11.94
C PRO A 72 15.69 0.63 11.40
N GLU A 73 15.28 1.54 12.28
CA GLU A 73 14.64 2.79 11.88
C GLU A 73 15.59 3.58 10.96
N ARG A 74 15.12 3.87 9.74
CA ARG A 74 15.89 4.66 8.76
C ARG A 74 15.40 6.09 8.72
N ARG A 75 16.37 6.98 8.52
CA ARG A 75 16.23 8.43 8.60
C ARG A 75 16.72 9.02 7.28
N PHE A 76 15.90 9.82 6.61
CA PHE A 76 16.20 10.40 5.30
C PHE A 76 16.23 11.92 5.38
N ARG A 77 17.07 12.56 4.53
CA ARG A 77 17.15 14.02 4.44
C ARG A 77 16.07 14.59 3.52
N THR A 78 15.83 13.90 2.41
CA THR A 78 14.83 14.30 1.41
C THR A 78 13.84 13.18 1.14
N LEU A 79 12.64 13.54 0.67
CA LEU A 79 11.66 12.56 0.18
C LEU A 79 12.22 11.74 -0.99
N LYS A 80 13.05 12.36 -1.84
CA LYS A 80 13.67 11.70 -2.98
C LYS A 80 14.58 10.54 -2.55
N ASP A 81 15.40 10.75 -1.52
CA ASP A 81 16.30 9.72 -0.99
C ASP A 81 15.52 8.56 -0.36
N LEU A 82 14.41 8.88 0.33
CA LEU A 82 13.51 7.85 0.84
C LEU A 82 12.97 6.99 -0.30
N ILE A 83 12.39 7.62 -1.33
CA ILE A 83 11.78 6.90 -2.44
C ILE A 83 12.82 6.04 -3.15
N TYR A 84 13.97 6.62 -3.50
CA TYR A 84 15.06 5.90 -4.16
C TYR A 84 15.55 4.70 -3.34
N THR A 85 15.55 4.80 -2.01
CA THR A 85 15.92 3.67 -1.15
C THR A 85 14.88 2.57 -1.25
N TYR A 86 13.60 2.88 -1.00
CA TYR A 86 12.54 1.88 -0.96
C TYR A 86 12.07 1.38 -2.34
N GLU A 87 12.53 1.98 -3.44
CA GLU A 87 12.44 1.38 -4.77
C GLU A 87 13.28 0.10 -4.90
N LYS A 88 14.33 -0.05 -4.09
CA LYS A 88 15.17 -1.25 -4.08
C LYS A 88 14.50 -2.37 -3.27
N PRO A 89 14.65 -3.63 -3.68
CA PRO A 89 14.16 -4.77 -2.90
C PRO A 89 14.86 -4.86 -1.54
N ASN A 90 14.22 -5.59 -0.60
CA ASN A 90 14.79 -5.97 0.70
C ASN A 90 15.18 -4.80 1.61
N GLN A 91 14.46 -3.67 1.54
CA GLN A 91 14.70 -2.51 2.42
C GLN A 91 13.77 -2.45 3.63
N GLY A 92 13.06 -3.54 3.94
CA GLY A 92 12.16 -3.63 5.09
C GLY A 92 10.68 -3.35 4.80
N LEU A 93 10.34 -3.00 3.55
CA LEU A 93 8.95 -3.03 3.08
C LEU A 93 8.59 -4.44 2.60
N ILE A 94 7.31 -4.77 2.76
CA ILE A 94 6.72 -6.02 2.26
C ILE A 94 6.84 -6.13 0.75
N THR A 95 6.78 -4.99 0.04
CA THR A 95 7.22 -4.90 -1.35
C THR A 95 7.93 -3.57 -1.58
N ASN A 96 8.86 -3.56 -2.53
CA ASN A 96 9.52 -2.33 -2.94
C ASN A 96 8.58 -1.41 -3.73
N LEU A 97 8.86 -0.11 -3.71
CA LEU A 97 8.15 0.87 -4.53
C LEU A 97 8.47 0.61 -6.01
N ARG A 98 7.45 0.46 -6.85
CA ARG A 98 7.62 0.14 -8.28
C ARG A 98 6.92 1.11 -9.23
N TYR A 99 5.70 1.50 -8.89
CA TYR A 99 4.83 2.23 -9.82
C TYR A 99 4.29 3.51 -9.16
N PRO A 100 5.01 4.65 -9.25
CA PRO A 100 4.53 5.90 -8.68
C PRO A 100 3.30 6.40 -9.46
N LEU A 101 2.21 6.67 -8.74
CA LEU A 101 1.00 7.26 -9.33
C LEU A 101 1.12 8.78 -9.39
N LYS A 102 0.91 9.36 -10.58
CA LYS A 102 0.83 10.82 -10.75
C LYS A 102 -0.55 11.32 -10.29
N LYS A 103 -0.59 12.49 -9.66
CA LYS A 103 -1.87 13.16 -9.37
C LYS A 103 -2.60 13.43 -10.70
N PRO A 104 -3.89 13.08 -10.84
CA PRO A 104 -4.65 13.49 -12.00
C PRO A 104 -4.74 15.03 -12.01
N ASN A 105 -4.52 15.64 -13.18
CA ASN A 105 -4.60 17.10 -13.41
C ASN A 105 -6.04 17.62 -13.26
N THR A 106 -6.62 17.50 -12.08
CA THR A 106 -7.98 17.95 -11.79
C THR A 106 -7.91 19.04 -10.72
N SER A 107 -8.16 20.27 -11.15
CA SER A 107 -8.35 21.41 -10.29
C SER A 107 -9.44 21.09 -9.25
N ARG A 108 -9.06 21.14 -7.96
CA ARG A 108 -9.92 21.04 -6.77
C ARG A 108 -10.75 19.76 -6.62
N ARG A 109 -10.20 18.79 -5.90
CA ARG A 109 -10.76 18.30 -4.62
C ARG A 109 -9.60 17.96 -3.68
N ASN A 110 -9.66 18.41 -2.43
CA ASN A 110 -8.74 18.01 -1.38
C ASN A 110 -8.91 16.51 -1.11
N LEU A 111 -8.19 15.67 -1.85
CA LEU A 111 -7.92 14.29 -1.44
C LEU A 111 -6.47 14.26 -0.99
N GLY A 112 -6.29 14.30 0.33
CA GLY A 112 -5.02 14.03 0.97
C GLY A 112 -4.64 12.57 0.74
N PHE A 113 -4.10 12.25 -0.41
CA PHE A 113 -3.53 10.92 -0.67
C PHE A 113 -2.17 10.82 -0.01
N ASN A 114 -2.17 10.37 1.25
CA ASN A 114 -0.98 9.91 1.99
C ASN A 114 -0.88 8.37 2.01
N GLN A 115 -1.42 7.68 0.99
CA GLN A 115 -1.58 6.23 1.02
C GLN A 115 -0.84 5.57 -0.13
N LEU A 116 0.12 4.71 0.19
CA LEU A 116 0.67 3.71 -0.71
C LEU A 116 -0.24 2.49 -0.62
N VAL A 117 -0.84 2.09 -1.74
CA VAL A 117 -1.60 0.84 -1.85
C VAL A 117 -0.77 -0.10 -2.71
N VAL A 118 -0.43 -1.26 -2.14
CA VAL A 118 0.25 -2.33 -2.85
C VAL A 118 -0.82 -3.33 -3.28
N CYS A 119 -0.98 -3.51 -4.58
CA CYS A 119 -1.84 -4.56 -5.13
C CYS A 119 -0.99 -5.48 -5.98
N CYS A 120 -1.01 -6.78 -5.67
CA CYS A 120 -0.57 -7.82 -6.59
C CYS A 120 -1.80 -8.41 -7.28
N ASP A 121 -1.68 -8.68 -8.57
CA ASP A 121 -2.37 -9.77 -9.26
C ASP A 121 -1.32 -10.85 -9.48
#